data_AF-A0A1V5U154-F1
#
_entry.id   AF-A0A1V5U154-F1
#
_cell.length_a   1.000
_cell.length_b   1.000
_cell.length_c   1.000
_cell.angle_alpha   90.00
_cell.angle_beta   90.00
_cell.angle_gamma   90.00
#
_symmetry.space_group_name_H-M   'P 1'
#
loop_
_entity.id
_entity.type
_entity.pdbx_description
1 polymer ?
#
loop_
_entity_poly.entity_id
_entity_poly.type
_entity_poly.pdbx_seq_one_letter_code
_entity_poly.pdbx_strand_id
1 'polypeptide(L)'
;MDATQANAVPEAAPENRSEKLTMDYVLAQIERIASQTEHLKLALEKLGAMDDGENAESYSPGNLLGQAKAEAIGGVVKSREETNQRLLSLYAMMYADLKPKTASVREKALDMIGRKLEGPIANDSEGYVITEALEAILHKQD
;
A
#
# COMPACT_ATOMS: atom_id res chain seq x y z
N MET A 1 26.99 14.60 -50.93
CA MET A 1 25.57 14.19 -50.95
C MET A 1 25.55 12.71 -50.69
N ASP A 2 25.25 12.27 -49.47
CA ASP A 2 24.33 11.15 -49.25
C ASP A 2 23.92 11.08 -47.77
N ALA A 3 22.77 10.46 -47.54
CA ALA A 3 21.81 10.73 -46.48
C ALA A 3 22.21 10.38 -45.04
N THR A 4 21.81 11.30 -44.15
CA THR A 4 21.19 11.11 -42.83
C THR A 4 20.94 9.66 -42.40
N GLN A 5 21.72 9.15 -41.46
CA GLN A 5 21.29 8.03 -40.61
C GLN A 5 20.53 8.59 -39.41
N ALA A 6 19.21 8.40 -39.44
CA ALA A 6 18.30 8.68 -38.37
C ALA A 6 18.69 7.85 -37.13
N ASN A 7 18.92 8.54 -36.03
CA ASN A 7 19.13 7.96 -34.72
C ASN A 7 17.79 7.36 -34.25
N ALA A 8 17.60 6.06 -34.44
CA ALA A 8 16.45 5.35 -33.90
C ALA A 8 16.60 5.28 -32.37
N VAL A 9 15.79 6.06 -31.67
CA VAL A 9 15.61 5.93 -30.21
C VAL A 9 15.17 4.49 -29.95
N PRO A 10 15.85 3.73 -29.07
CA PRO A 10 15.39 2.40 -28.73
C PRO A 10 14.02 2.51 -28.04
N GLU A 11 13.00 2.02 -28.74
CA GLU A 11 11.66 1.76 -28.24
C GLU A 11 11.80 0.96 -26.94
N ALA A 12 11.40 1.58 -25.82
CA ALA A 12 11.52 1.00 -24.51
C ALA A 12 10.79 -0.35 -24.49
N ALA A 13 11.57 -1.43 -24.35
CA ALA A 13 11.06 -2.77 -24.21
C ALA A 13 10.00 -2.81 -23.09
N PRO A 14 8.90 -3.57 -23.24
CA PRO A 14 7.89 -3.68 -22.21
C PRO A 14 8.54 -4.26 -20.97
N GLU A 15 8.68 -3.43 -19.93
CA GLU A 15 9.18 -3.89 -18.65
C GLU A 15 8.30 -5.04 -18.18
N ASN A 16 8.91 -6.21 -18.08
CA ASN A 16 8.34 -7.38 -17.47
C ASN A 16 8.01 -7.01 -16.02
N ARG A 17 6.77 -6.55 -15.78
CA ARG A 17 6.25 -6.26 -14.45
C ARG A 17 6.27 -7.59 -13.70
N SER A 18 7.39 -7.80 -13.02
CA SER A 18 7.70 -8.91 -12.12
C SER A 18 6.43 -9.44 -11.46
N GLU A 19 6.25 -10.77 -11.47
CA GLU A 19 5.14 -11.51 -10.82
C GLU A 19 4.82 -11.06 -9.38
N LYS A 20 5.74 -10.31 -8.76
CA LYS A 20 5.66 -9.70 -7.42
C LYS A 20 4.85 -8.40 -7.33
N LEU A 21 4.32 -7.86 -8.42
CA LEU A 21 3.49 -6.64 -8.40
C LEU A 21 2.06 -6.90 -8.88
N THR A 22 1.42 -7.90 -8.27
CA THR A 22 0.01 -8.26 -8.53
C THR A 22 -0.84 -8.08 -7.28
N MET A 23 -2.16 -7.98 -7.48
CA MET A 23 -3.10 -7.85 -6.37
C MET A 23 -3.07 -9.07 -5.45
N ASP A 24 -3.05 -10.26 -6.05
CA ASP A 24 -3.01 -11.54 -5.35
C ASP A 24 -1.72 -11.68 -4.52
N TYR A 25 -0.59 -11.24 -5.08
CA TYR A 25 0.66 -11.21 -4.33
C TYR A 25 0.53 -10.35 -3.09
N VAL A 26 0.06 -9.10 -3.22
CA VAL A 26 -0.06 -8.16 -2.09
C VAL A 26 -0.98 -8.71 -1.00
N LEU A 27 -2.13 -9.29 -1.37
CA LEU A 27 -3.05 -9.91 -0.41
C LEU A 27 -2.41 -11.11 0.31
N ALA A 28 -1.68 -11.96 -0.42
CA ALA A 28 -0.96 -13.08 0.18
C ALA A 28 0.17 -12.62 1.13
N GLN A 29 0.80 -11.47 0.87
CA GLN A 29 1.78 -10.89 1.80
C GLN A 29 1.11 -10.43 3.11
N ILE A 30 -0.04 -9.75 3.00
CA ILE A 30 -0.82 -9.29 4.16
C ILE A 30 -1.27 -10.47 5.02
N GLU A 31 -1.83 -11.52 4.40
CA GLU A 31 -2.28 -12.72 5.11
C GLU A 31 -1.13 -13.43 5.83
N ARG A 32 0.04 -13.55 5.18
CA ARG A 32 1.21 -14.15 5.83
C ARG A 32 1.66 -13.35 7.05
N ILE A 33 1.72 -12.02 6.95
CA ILE A 33 2.12 -11.18 8.10
C ILE A 33 1.09 -11.30 9.23
N ALA A 34 -0.20 -11.28 8.90
CA ALA A 34 -1.28 -11.41 9.89
C ALA A 34 -1.29 -12.77 10.61
N SER A 35 -0.85 -13.83 9.92
CA SER A 35 -0.79 -15.19 10.49
C SER A 35 0.49 -15.49 11.28
N GLN A 36 1.54 -14.68 11.13
CA GLN A 36 2.80 -14.82 11.88
C GLN A 36 2.60 -14.39 13.35
N THR A 37 2.11 -15.29 14.19
CA THR A 37 1.86 -15.06 15.62
C THR A 37 2.78 -15.86 16.55
N GLU A 38 3.66 -16.70 15.99
CA GLU A 38 4.52 -17.61 16.76
C GLU A 38 5.47 -16.90 17.71
N HIS A 39 5.98 -15.72 17.34
CA HIS A 39 6.84 -14.93 18.23
C HIS A 39 6.09 -14.38 19.43
N LEU A 40 4.77 -14.12 19.31
CA LEU A 40 3.93 -13.73 20.44
C LEU A 40 3.73 -14.91 21.40
N LYS A 41 3.43 -16.09 20.87
CA LYS A 41 3.31 -17.32 21.68
C LYS A 41 4.61 -17.62 22.43
N LEU A 42 5.75 -17.55 21.74
CA LEU A 42 7.06 -17.75 22.33
C LEU A 42 7.38 -16.71 23.41
N ALA A 43 7.02 -15.44 23.18
CA ALA A 43 7.22 -14.39 24.18
C ALA A 43 6.37 -14.64 25.43
N LEU A 44 5.10 -15.02 25.27
CA LEU A 44 4.20 -15.36 26.37
C LEU A 44 4.69 -16.59 27.14
N GLU A 45 5.14 -17.62 26.45
CA GLU A 45 5.74 -18.82 27.06
C GLU A 45 6.97 -18.45 27.89
N LYS A 46 7.88 -17.66 27.32
CA LYS A 46 9.10 -17.22 28.02
C LYS A 46 8.81 -16.34 29.21
N LEU A 47 7.81 -15.47 29.14
CA LEU A 47 7.36 -14.64 30.26
C LEU A 47 6.70 -15.50 31.35
N GLY A 48 5.86 -16.46 30.97
CA GLY A 48 5.21 -17.37 31.93
C GLY A 48 6.16 -18.36 32.60
N ALA A 49 7.29 -18.66 31.96
CA ALA A 49 8.37 -19.46 32.53
C ALA A 49 9.40 -18.65 33.33
N MET A 50 9.21 -17.32 33.49
CA MET A 50 10.07 -16.54 34.37
C MET A 50 9.74 -16.85 35.82
N ASP A 51 10.78 -17.19 36.57
CA ASP A 51 10.69 -17.30 38.02
C ASP A 51 10.75 -15.90 38.66
N ASP A 52 10.09 -15.77 39.80
CA ASP A 52 10.14 -14.61 40.68
C ASP A 52 11.47 -14.66 41.45
N GLY A 53 12.57 -14.55 40.69
CA GLY A 53 13.93 -14.93 41.07
C GLY A 53 14.22 -14.90 42.56
N GLU A 54 14.65 -16.05 43.10
CA GLU A 54 14.94 -16.34 44.51
C GLU A 54 14.79 -15.14 45.45
N ASN A 55 13.57 -14.94 45.97
CA ASN A 55 13.32 -14.07 47.11
C ASN A 55 13.84 -14.74 48.39
N ALA A 56 15.16 -14.78 48.56
CA ALA A 56 15.78 -14.99 49.85
C ALA A 56 16.25 -13.63 50.38
N GLU A 57 15.57 -13.17 51.43
CA GLU A 57 15.89 -12.01 52.28
C GLU A 57 15.15 -10.69 52.01
N SER A 58 14.55 -10.19 53.08
CA SER A 58 13.64 -9.04 53.20
C SER A 58 14.24 -7.67 52.82
N TYR A 59 15.48 -7.63 52.33
CA TYR A 59 16.21 -6.42 51.93
C TYR A 59 16.93 -6.56 50.59
N SER A 60 16.72 -7.65 49.85
CA SER A 60 17.25 -7.82 48.51
C SER A 60 16.39 -7.05 47.50
N PRO A 61 16.98 -6.27 46.58
CA PRO A 61 16.21 -5.54 45.58
C PRO A 61 15.42 -6.55 44.73
N GLY A 62 14.11 -6.62 44.98
CA GLY A 62 13.21 -7.60 44.41
C GLY A 62 13.37 -7.72 42.90
N ASN A 63 13.57 -8.95 42.43
CA ASN A 63 13.58 -9.44 41.05
C ASN A 63 13.98 -8.45 39.92
N LEU A 64 15.03 -7.63 40.11
CA LEU A 64 15.58 -6.74 39.07
C LEU A 64 15.94 -7.50 37.78
N LEU A 65 16.43 -8.73 37.93
CA LEU A 65 16.79 -9.59 36.81
C LEU A 65 15.55 -10.05 36.02
N GLY A 66 14.45 -10.43 36.70
CA GLY A 66 13.19 -10.77 36.07
C GLY A 66 12.58 -9.59 35.33
N GLN A 67 12.62 -8.40 35.93
CA GLN A 67 12.17 -7.17 35.27
C GLN A 67 12.97 -6.88 33.99
N ALA A 68 14.31 -6.89 34.06
CA ALA A 68 15.15 -6.63 32.90
C ALA A 68 14.93 -7.65 31.76
N LYS A 69 14.72 -8.93 32.10
CA LYS A 69 14.38 -9.96 31.11
C LYS A 69 13.00 -9.73 30.48
N ALA A 70 12.00 -9.39 31.29
CA ALA A 70 10.65 -9.11 30.80
C ALA A 70 10.62 -7.89 29.87
N GLU A 71 11.35 -6.82 30.23
CA GLU A 71 11.52 -5.63 29.39
C GLU A 71 12.21 -5.96 28.06
N ALA A 72 13.27 -6.79 28.09
CA ALA A 72 13.94 -7.21 26.86
C ALA A 72 13.02 -8.01 25.93
N ILE A 73 12.23 -8.94 26.47
CA ILE A 73 11.23 -9.69 25.67
C ILE A 73 10.18 -8.74 25.10
N GLY A 74 9.63 -7.85 25.92
CA GLY A 74 8.67 -6.84 25.48
C GLY A 74 9.24 -5.94 24.37
N GLY A 75 10.50 -5.54 24.48
CA GLY A 75 11.21 -4.74 23.48
C GLY A 75 11.34 -5.45 22.14
N VAL A 76 11.67 -6.74 22.13
CA VAL A 76 11.74 -7.56 20.91
C VAL A 76 10.37 -7.68 20.24
N VAL A 77 9.33 -8.00 21.01
CA VAL A 77 7.95 -8.10 20.50
C VAL A 77 7.51 -6.76 19.90
N LYS A 78 7.71 -5.66 20.64
CA LYS A 78 7.34 -4.32 20.19
C LYS A 78 8.04 -3.96 18.88
N SER A 79 9.36 -4.13 18.79
CA SER A 79 10.11 -3.84 17.57
C SER A 79 9.64 -4.68 16.38
N ARG A 80 9.27 -5.93 16.62
CA ARG A 80 8.71 -6.80 15.58
C ARG A 80 7.33 -6.33 15.11
N GLU A 81 6.44 -5.95 16.02
CA GLU A 81 5.12 -5.44 15.65
C GLU A 81 5.19 -4.10 14.92
N GLU A 82 6.09 -3.20 15.34
CA GLU A 82 6.36 -1.96 14.60
C GLU A 82 6.81 -2.25 13.16
N THR A 83 7.65 -3.28 12.97
CA THR A 83 8.07 -3.71 11.64
C THR A 83 6.90 -4.27 10.84
N ASN A 84 6.07 -5.12 11.44
CA ASN A 84 4.87 -5.68 10.80
C ASN A 84 3.90 -4.58 10.36
N GLN A 85 3.64 -3.59 11.22
CA GLN A 85 2.78 -2.44 10.91
C GLN A 85 3.31 -1.61 9.73
N ARG A 86 4.63 -1.38 9.67
CA ARG A 86 5.26 -0.68 8.54
C ARG A 86 5.11 -1.48 7.24
N LEU A 87 5.28 -2.80 7.28
CA LEU A 87 5.08 -3.67 6.12
C LEU A 87 3.62 -3.68 5.65
N LEU A 88 2.67 -3.79 6.58
CA LEU A 88 1.24 -3.73 6.26
C LEU A 88 0.86 -2.40 5.61
N SER A 89 1.40 -1.28 6.11
CA SER A 89 1.20 0.04 5.51
C SER A 89 1.76 0.10 4.09
N LEU A 90 2.97 -0.43 3.86
CA LEU A 90 3.56 -0.53 2.53
C LEU A 90 2.67 -1.35 1.57
N TYR A 91 2.20 -2.51 2.00
CA TYR A 91 1.32 -3.35 1.18
C TYR A 91 -0.03 -2.70 0.91
N ALA A 92 -0.60 -1.96 1.87
CA ALA A 92 -1.82 -1.20 1.65
C ALA A 92 -1.65 -0.10 0.59
N MET A 93 -0.51 0.60 0.58
CA MET A 93 -0.18 1.58 -0.46
C MET A 93 -0.04 0.91 -1.83
N MET A 94 0.69 -0.22 -1.91
CA MET A 94 0.81 -0.98 -3.16
C MET A 94 -0.55 -1.47 -3.68
N TYR A 95 -1.42 -1.94 -2.79
CA TYR A 95 -2.78 -2.34 -3.11
C TYR A 95 -3.61 -1.16 -3.68
N ALA A 96 -3.48 0.03 -3.08
CA ALA A 96 -4.13 1.24 -3.56
C ALA A 96 -3.61 1.67 -4.94
N ASP A 97 -2.30 1.56 -5.19
CA ASP A 97 -1.69 1.90 -6.48
C ASP A 97 -2.09 0.92 -7.61
N LEU A 98 -2.34 -0.34 -7.25
CA LEU A 98 -2.83 -1.36 -8.19
C LEU A 98 -4.32 -1.19 -8.51
N LYS A 99 -5.09 -0.48 -7.69
CA LYS A 99 -6.49 -0.21 -8.01
C LYS A 99 -6.59 0.75 -9.19
N PRO A 100 -7.47 0.48 -10.18
CA PRO A 100 -7.73 1.43 -11.23
C PRO A 100 -8.21 2.73 -10.58
N LYS A 101 -7.47 3.82 -10.81
CA LYS A 101 -7.91 5.15 -10.40
C LYS A 101 -9.22 5.40 -11.14
N THR A 102 -10.32 5.55 -10.40
CA THR A 102 -11.58 5.94 -11.02
C THR A 102 -11.34 7.29 -11.68
N ALA A 103 -11.36 7.33 -13.02
CA ALA A 103 -11.22 8.57 -13.77
C ALA A 103 -12.15 9.62 -13.16
N SER A 104 -11.59 10.78 -12.85
CA SER A 104 -12.36 11.90 -12.34
C SER A 104 -13.49 12.23 -13.31
N VAL A 105 -14.59 12.81 -12.83
CA VAL A 105 -15.71 13.25 -13.69
C VAL A 105 -15.19 14.12 -14.84
N ARG A 106 -14.16 14.93 -14.58
CA ARG A 106 -13.47 15.74 -15.59
C ARG A 106 -12.75 14.92 -16.65
N GLU A 107 -11.98 13.89 -16.27
CA GLU A 107 -11.30 13.01 -17.23
C GLU A 107 -12.29 12.20 -18.06
N LYS A 108 -13.38 11.73 -17.45
CA LYS A 108 -14.48 11.07 -18.19
C LYS A 108 -15.16 12.02 -19.17
N ALA A 109 -15.42 13.26 -18.76
CA ALA A 109 -16.00 14.27 -19.63
C ALA A 109 -15.07 14.65 -20.79
N LEU A 110 -13.76 14.77 -20.55
CA LEU A 110 -12.77 15.04 -21.59
C LEU A 110 -12.64 13.88 -22.59
N ASP A 111 -12.65 12.62 -22.11
CA ASP A 111 -12.67 11.42 -22.97
C ASP A 111 -13.95 11.36 -23.82
N MET A 112 -15.12 11.69 -23.25
CA MET A 112 -16.38 11.79 -24.01
C MET A 112 -16.33 12.87 -25.10
N ILE A 113 -15.76 14.04 -24.80
CA ILE A 113 -15.62 15.14 -25.77
C ILE A 113 -14.64 14.74 -26.89
N GLY A 114 -13.48 14.14 -26.53
CA GLY A 114 -12.48 13.69 -27.50
C GLY A 114 -13.03 12.68 -28.50
N ARG A 115 -13.77 11.67 -28.02
CA ARG A 115 -14.42 10.67 -28.90
C ARG A 115 -15.47 11.26 -29.84
N LYS A 116 -16.13 12.36 -29.45
CA LYS A 116 -17.15 13.02 -30.27
C LYS A 116 -16.58 13.99 -31.31
N LEU A 117 -15.41 14.59 -31.05
CA LEU A 117 -14.70 15.40 -32.05
C LEU A 117 -14.16 14.56 -33.21
N GLU A 118 -13.91 13.26 -32.98
CA GLU A 118 -13.45 12.31 -33.99
C GLU A 118 -14.59 11.62 -34.77
N GLY A 119 -15.86 11.81 -34.37
CA GLY A 119 -17.05 11.25 -35.02
C GLY A 119 -17.92 12.29 -35.75
N PRO A 120 -18.85 11.88 -36.63
CA PRO A 120 -19.75 12.81 -37.31
C PRO A 120 -20.62 13.59 -36.31
N ILE A 121 -20.78 14.89 -36.56
CA ILE A 121 -21.42 15.88 -35.69
C ILE A 121 -22.80 15.38 -35.22
N ALA A 122 -22.91 15.14 -33.91
CA ALA A 122 -24.06 14.51 -33.27
C ALA A 122 -25.32 15.41 -33.20
N ASN A 123 -26.47 14.76 -33.16
CA ASN A 123 -27.84 15.27 -33.19
C ASN A 123 -28.19 16.06 -31.92
N ASP A 124 -29.16 16.99 -32.01
CA ASP A 124 -29.52 17.99 -30.97
C ASP A 124 -29.76 17.43 -29.56
N SER A 125 -30.27 16.20 -29.41
CA SER A 125 -30.52 15.58 -28.11
C SER A 125 -29.23 15.26 -27.33
N GLU A 126 -28.12 15.07 -28.03
CA GLU A 126 -26.85 14.67 -27.42
C GLU A 126 -25.90 15.86 -27.19
N GLY A 127 -26.20 17.03 -27.76
CA GLY A 127 -25.54 18.29 -27.43
C GLY A 127 -25.82 18.70 -25.99
N TYR A 128 -27.05 18.45 -25.51
CA TYR A 128 -27.47 18.77 -24.13
C TYR A 128 -26.60 18.09 -23.06
N VAL A 129 -26.24 16.83 -23.27
CA VAL A 129 -25.41 16.04 -22.33
C VAL A 129 -23.96 16.58 -22.28
N ILE A 130 -23.45 17.12 -23.39
CA ILE A 130 -22.13 17.75 -23.44
C ILE A 130 -22.17 19.10 -22.69
N THR A 131 -23.23 19.88 -22.86
CA THR A 131 -23.41 21.16 -22.15
C THR A 131 -23.49 20.95 -20.63
N GLU A 132 -24.25 19.95 -20.18
CA GLU A 132 -24.36 19.59 -18.75
C GLU A 132 -23.00 19.14 -18.17
N ALA A 133 -22.22 18.37 -18.93
CA ALA A 133 -20.88 17.97 -18.53
C ALA A 133 -19.89 19.17 -18.45
N LEU A 134 -20.01 20.15 -19.36
CA LEU A 134 -19.21 21.38 -19.35
C LEU A 134 -19.56 22.29 -18.16
N GLU A 135 -20.85 22.46 -17.86
CA GLU A 135 -21.32 23.24 -16.70
C GLU A 135 -20.84 22.63 -15.38
N ALA A 136 -20.88 21.31 -15.25
CA ALA A 136 -20.37 20.60 -14.07
C ALA A 136 -18.84 20.76 -13.87
N ILE A 137 -18.08 20.98 -14.94
CA ILE A 137 -16.64 21.27 -14.88
C ILE A 137 -16.37 22.73 -14.50
N LEU A 138 -17.16 23.67 -15.02
CA LEU A 138 -17.02 25.11 -14.73
C LEU A 138 -17.42 25.46 -13.29
N HIS A 139 -18.40 24.78 -12.70
CA HIS A 139 -18.90 25.10 -11.36
C HIS A 139 -18.16 24.43 -10.18
N LYS A 140 -17.08 23.66 -10.43
CA LYS A 140 -16.26 23.05 -9.36
C LYS A 140 -14.95 23.81 -9.07
N GLN A 141 -14.78 25.04 -9.56
CA GLN A 141 -13.59 25.86 -9.31
C GLN A 141 -13.70 26.88 -8.16
N ASP A 142 -14.81 26.91 -7.42
CA ASP A 142 -14.96 27.71 -6.19
C ASP A 142 -14.83 26.86 -4.92
#